data_AF-A0A7S0FQZ2-F1
#
_entry.id   AF-A0A7S0FQZ2-F1
#
_cell.length_a   1.000
_cell.length_b   1.000
_cell.length_c   1.000
_cell.angle_alpha   90.00
_cell.angle_beta   90.00
_cell.angle_gamma   90.00
#
_symmetry.space_group_name_H-M   'P 1'
#
loop_
_entity.id
_entity.type
_entity.pdbx_description
1 polymer ?
#
loop_
_entity_poly.entity_id
_entity_poly.type
_entity_poly.pdbx_seq_one_letter_code
_entity_poly.pdbx_strand_id
1 'polypeptide(L)'
;VVEPLSLCPLPSSVVAQLVGAAPLVDWELSDIQDLGRLPDTSESSAARPSLSESLKVAEHLAREACRDDLLCPEDGDLVHAWLGFFARMEHPLRELTSLTCSVTEQQPRHIPFLALRVQHDNHNLIKAVCELQLRLAALDHHFSETSAGQFLLGKRLTLADIGGVCALLDAFRLVLPATTRNRYPAVLRWLETCLALPELELLGGVEGVEFCTWPLEDELAFDTRIAEALASSSCGPMPSVPRRGDHVGRPTANGDRSPHPHPGGPPQARDPKSPCVAPLPDS
;
A
#
# COMPACT_ATOMS: atom_id res chain seq x y z
N VAL A 1 -23.18 -14.30 -22.91
CA VAL A 1 -21.81 -14.82 -22.66
C VAL A 1 -21.24 -13.89 -21.61
N VAL A 2 -21.06 -14.35 -20.38
CA VAL A 2 -20.42 -13.53 -19.33
C VAL A 2 -18.93 -13.58 -19.62
N GLU A 3 -18.32 -12.45 -19.93
CA GLU A 3 -16.86 -12.40 -20.10
C GLU A 3 -16.17 -12.90 -18.82
N PRO A 4 -15.07 -13.66 -18.95
CA PRO A 4 -14.30 -14.11 -17.82
C PRO A 4 -13.84 -12.89 -17.00
N LEU A 5 -13.88 -13.03 -15.67
CA LEU A 5 -13.30 -12.02 -14.79
C LEU A 5 -11.79 -11.97 -15.02
N SER A 6 -11.32 -11.02 -15.85
CA SER A 6 -9.92 -10.67 -15.92
C SER A 6 -9.49 -10.07 -14.58
N LEU A 7 -8.37 -10.57 -14.05
CA LEU A 7 -7.68 -9.90 -12.94
C LEU A 7 -7.34 -8.47 -13.33
N CYS A 8 -7.27 -7.60 -12.33
CA CYS A 8 -6.85 -6.22 -12.50
C CYS A 8 -5.47 -6.18 -13.18
N PRO A 9 -5.27 -5.35 -14.22
CA PRO A 9 -3.95 -5.11 -14.79
C PRO A 9 -2.91 -4.71 -13.74
N LEU A 10 -1.66 -5.09 -13.97
CA LEU A 10 -0.55 -4.70 -13.11
C LEU A 10 -0.25 -3.19 -13.23
N PRO A 11 0.18 -2.51 -12.14
CA PRO A 11 0.55 -1.09 -12.19
C PRO A 11 1.48 -0.73 -13.36
N SER A 12 2.49 -1.56 -13.63
CA SER A 12 3.42 -1.37 -14.74
C SER A 12 2.74 -1.41 -16.11
N SER A 13 1.75 -2.28 -16.30
CA SER A 13 0.97 -2.35 -17.54
C SER A 13 0.11 -1.09 -17.74
N VAL A 14 -0.51 -0.61 -16.66
CA VAL A 14 -1.31 0.62 -16.69
C VAL A 14 -0.44 1.81 -17.06
N VAL A 15 0.70 1.95 -16.40
CA VAL A 15 1.63 3.06 -16.68
C VAL A 15 2.22 2.95 -18.08
N ALA A 16 2.60 1.75 -18.54
CA ALA A 16 3.08 1.55 -19.90
C ALA A 16 2.09 2.10 -20.95
N GLN A 17 0.80 1.79 -20.78
CA GLN A 17 -0.25 2.32 -21.66
C GLN A 17 -0.37 3.85 -21.57
N LEU A 18 -0.33 4.41 -20.35
CA LEU A 18 -0.42 5.86 -20.13
C LEU A 18 0.73 6.64 -20.75
N VAL A 19 1.92 6.04 -20.85
CA VAL A 19 3.10 6.67 -21.45
C VAL A 19 3.27 6.33 -22.93
N GLY A 20 2.36 5.56 -23.52
CA GLY A 20 2.45 5.11 -24.91
C GLY A 20 3.57 4.10 -25.16
N ALA A 21 4.07 3.45 -24.10
CA ALA A 21 4.98 2.32 -24.24
C ALA A 21 4.21 1.08 -24.71
N ALA A 22 4.87 0.21 -25.47
CA ALA A 22 4.28 -1.06 -25.87
C ALA A 22 3.85 -1.86 -24.62
N PRO A 23 2.68 -2.54 -24.64
CA PRO A 23 2.25 -3.36 -23.52
C PRO A 23 3.35 -4.37 -23.18
N LEU A 24 3.69 -4.45 -21.89
CA LEU A 24 4.74 -5.26 -21.28
C LEU A 24 4.45 -6.77 -21.37
N VAL A 25 4.11 -7.28 -22.56
CA VAL A 25 3.90 -8.71 -22.81
C VAL A 25 5.25 -9.43 -22.96
N ASP A 26 6.30 -8.71 -23.36
CA ASP A 26 7.58 -9.30 -23.79
C ASP A 26 8.83 -8.73 -23.10
N TRP A 27 8.71 -8.01 -21.96
CA TRP A 27 9.90 -7.79 -21.14
C TRP A 27 10.23 -9.12 -20.45
N GLU A 28 11.12 -9.91 -21.05
CA GLU A 28 11.78 -10.93 -20.26
C GLU A 28 12.47 -10.21 -19.10
N LEU A 29 12.25 -10.69 -17.87
CA LEU A 29 12.94 -10.19 -16.67
C LEU A 29 14.48 -10.15 -16.83
N SER A 30 15.03 -10.75 -17.89
CA SER A 30 16.39 -10.61 -18.42
C SER A 30 16.89 -9.16 -18.44
N ASP A 31 16.07 -8.19 -18.88
CA ASP A 31 16.53 -6.81 -19.09
C ASP A 31 16.60 -5.98 -17.80
N ILE A 32 16.07 -6.49 -16.69
CA ILE A 32 16.22 -5.90 -15.34
C ILE A 32 17.34 -6.62 -14.54
N GLN A 33 17.89 -7.73 -15.05
CA GLN A 33 18.91 -8.55 -14.38
C GLN A 33 20.36 -8.07 -14.55
N ASP A 34 20.61 -6.94 -15.21
CA ASP A 34 21.95 -6.34 -15.31
C ASP A 34 22.45 -5.68 -14.00
N LEU A 35 21.65 -5.75 -12.92
CA LEU A 35 22.11 -5.57 -11.55
C LEU A 35 22.46 -6.93 -10.90
N GLY A 36 23.44 -7.63 -11.49
CA GLY A 36 24.28 -8.59 -10.76
C GLY A 36 23.93 -10.08 -10.86
N ARG A 37 24.37 -10.70 -11.96
CA ARG A 37 24.87 -12.10 -12.10
C ARG A 37 23.82 -13.24 -12.11
N LEU A 38 23.53 -13.74 -13.32
CA LEU A 38 22.92 -15.03 -13.72
C LEU A 38 24.00 -16.16 -13.92
N PRO A 39 23.70 -17.44 -14.26
CA PRO A 39 22.44 -18.04 -14.75
C PRO A 39 22.04 -19.43 -14.16
N ASP A 40 20.81 -19.89 -14.42
CA ASP A 40 20.58 -21.08 -15.26
C ASP A 40 19.12 -21.23 -15.71
N THR A 41 18.97 -21.68 -16.96
CA THR A 41 17.74 -21.79 -17.75
C THR A 41 16.97 -23.07 -17.48
N SER A 42 15.66 -22.98 -17.19
CA SER A 42 14.67 -23.97 -17.63
C SER A 42 13.24 -23.43 -17.45
N GLU A 43 12.47 -23.40 -18.54
CA GLU A 43 11.00 -23.45 -18.58
C GLU A 43 10.25 -22.62 -17.52
N SER A 44 10.15 -21.31 -17.70
CA SER A 44 9.29 -20.47 -16.86
C SER A 44 7.96 -20.23 -17.57
N SER A 45 6.92 -20.96 -17.15
CA SER A 45 5.54 -20.46 -17.21
C SER A 45 5.56 -19.10 -16.53
N ALA A 46 5.66 -18.01 -17.30
CA ALA A 46 6.00 -16.68 -16.79
C ALA A 46 5.05 -16.29 -15.65
N ALA A 47 5.52 -16.49 -14.41
CA ALA A 47 4.76 -16.17 -13.23
C ALA A 47 4.48 -14.67 -13.25
N ARG A 48 3.22 -14.29 -13.01
CA ARG A 48 2.84 -12.88 -12.94
C ARG A 48 3.77 -12.15 -11.95
N PRO A 49 4.38 -11.01 -12.32
CA PRO A 49 5.29 -10.28 -11.45
C PRO A 49 4.65 -9.95 -10.12
N SER A 50 5.47 -9.85 -9.07
CA SER A 50 5.00 -9.36 -7.77
C SER A 50 4.45 -7.93 -7.89
N LEU A 51 3.51 -7.57 -7.01
CA LEU A 51 3.02 -6.20 -6.93
C LEU A 51 4.16 -5.23 -6.63
N SER A 52 5.07 -5.60 -5.72
CA SER A 52 6.24 -4.77 -5.41
C SER A 52 7.14 -4.52 -6.62
N GLU A 53 7.43 -5.54 -7.42
CA GLU A 53 8.20 -5.38 -8.66
C GLU A 53 7.45 -4.53 -9.68
N SER A 54 6.17 -4.79 -9.88
CA SER A 54 5.37 -4.02 -10.83
C SER A 54 5.27 -2.54 -10.48
N LEU A 55 5.16 -2.19 -9.18
CA LEU A 55 5.18 -0.79 -8.74
C LEU A 55 6.53 -0.11 -9.03
N LYS A 56 7.65 -0.82 -8.85
CA LYS A 56 8.99 -0.30 -9.18
C LYS A 56 9.15 -0.08 -10.68
N VAL A 57 8.67 -1.02 -11.50
CA VAL A 57 8.69 -0.88 -12.96
C VAL A 57 7.80 0.29 -13.40
N ALA A 58 6.62 0.44 -12.81
CA ALA A 58 5.73 1.56 -13.07
C ALA A 58 6.38 2.91 -12.75
N GLU A 59 7.08 3.00 -11.62
CA GLU A 59 7.83 4.19 -11.21
C GLU A 59 8.99 4.50 -12.16
N HIS A 60 9.70 3.47 -12.63
CA HIS A 60 10.76 3.62 -13.62
C HIS A 60 10.22 4.14 -14.95
N LEU A 61 9.16 3.52 -15.49
CA LEU A 61 8.52 3.94 -16.75
C LEU A 61 8.03 5.38 -16.69
N ALA A 62 7.41 5.79 -15.57
CA ALA A 62 6.96 7.16 -15.38
C ALA A 62 8.13 8.16 -15.40
N ARG A 63 9.30 7.78 -14.83
CA ARG A 63 10.51 8.62 -14.85
C ARG A 63 11.11 8.73 -16.25
N GLU A 64 11.25 7.60 -16.95
CA GLU A 64 11.81 7.58 -18.31
C GLU A 64 10.94 8.38 -19.29
N ALA A 65 9.63 8.32 -19.14
CA ALA A 65 8.69 9.10 -19.93
C ALA A 65 8.52 10.56 -19.48
N CYS A 66 9.30 11.01 -18.47
CA CYS A 66 9.21 12.36 -17.88
C CYS A 66 7.78 12.76 -17.47
N ARG A 67 7.02 11.83 -16.88
CA ARG A 67 5.66 12.06 -16.38
C ARG A 67 5.66 12.70 -15.00
N ASP A 68 6.07 13.96 -14.96
CA ASP A 68 6.09 14.77 -13.73
C ASP A 68 4.71 14.94 -13.10
N ASP A 69 3.64 14.86 -13.90
CA ASP A 69 2.26 14.84 -13.44
C ASP A 69 1.96 13.63 -12.54
N LEU A 70 2.50 12.45 -12.88
CA LEU A 70 2.32 11.22 -12.12
C LEU A 70 3.27 11.12 -10.92
N LEU A 71 4.49 11.62 -11.08
CA LEU A 71 5.54 11.52 -10.05
C LEU A 71 5.47 12.64 -9.02
N CYS A 72 4.82 13.75 -9.36
CA CYS A 72 4.70 14.95 -8.54
C CYS A 72 6.07 15.42 -7.99
N PRO A 73 6.86 16.21 -8.73
CA PRO A 73 8.26 16.51 -8.39
C PRO A 73 8.45 17.16 -7.01
N GLU A 74 7.45 17.88 -6.50
CA GLU A 74 7.47 18.47 -5.15
C GLU A 74 7.28 17.43 -4.02
N ASP A 75 6.69 16.28 -4.35
CA ASP A 75 6.24 15.24 -3.42
C ASP A 75 6.67 13.83 -3.86
N GLY A 76 7.75 13.71 -4.64
CA GLY A 76 8.20 12.42 -5.19
C GLY A 76 8.48 11.37 -4.11
N ASP A 77 9.05 11.78 -2.98
CA ASP A 77 9.28 10.90 -1.82
C ASP A 77 7.97 10.40 -1.22
N LEU A 78 6.92 11.24 -1.21
CA LEU A 78 5.60 10.87 -0.71
C LEU A 78 4.91 9.89 -1.66
N VAL A 79 5.04 10.07 -2.99
CA VAL A 79 4.59 9.07 -3.98
C VAL A 79 5.28 7.73 -3.72
N HIS A 80 6.61 7.72 -3.59
CA HIS A 80 7.36 6.49 -3.32
C HIS A 80 6.95 5.83 -2.01
N ALA A 81 6.73 6.61 -0.94
CA ALA A 81 6.26 6.10 0.34
C ALA A 81 4.87 5.42 0.25
N TRP A 82 3.96 5.98 -0.56
CA TRP A 82 2.67 5.35 -0.86
C TRP A 82 2.80 4.06 -1.66
N LEU A 83 3.67 4.02 -2.68
CA LEU A 83 3.96 2.77 -3.40
C LEU A 83 4.50 1.69 -2.45
N GLY A 84 5.38 2.07 -1.52
CA GLY A 84 5.86 1.19 -0.46
C GLY A 84 4.74 0.73 0.49
N PHE A 85 3.78 1.59 0.80
CA PHE A 85 2.61 1.22 1.60
C PHE A 85 1.76 0.15 0.89
N PHE A 86 1.51 0.30 -0.40
CA PHE A 86 0.76 -0.68 -1.20
C PHE A 86 1.54 -1.97 -1.46
N ALA A 87 2.84 -1.90 -1.69
CA ALA A 87 3.69 -3.09 -1.83
C ALA A 87 3.61 -4.00 -0.59
N ARG A 88 3.48 -3.42 0.61
CA ARG A 88 3.29 -4.20 1.85
C ARG A 88 1.91 -4.87 1.98
N MET A 89 0.96 -4.57 1.10
CA MET A 89 -0.33 -5.29 1.03
C MET A 89 -0.25 -6.55 0.20
N GLU A 90 0.85 -6.77 -0.53
CA GLU A 90 0.97 -7.88 -1.48
C GLU A 90 0.71 -9.25 -0.83
N HIS A 91 1.30 -9.50 0.32
CA HIS A 91 1.12 -10.77 1.02
C HIS A 91 -0.35 -11.04 1.39
N PRO A 92 -1.05 -10.18 2.15
CA PRO A 92 -2.45 -10.43 2.48
C PRO A 92 -3.35 -10.48 1.23
N LEU A 93 -3.09 -9.63 0.22
CA LEU A 93 -3.85 -9.67 -1.03
C LEU A 93 -3.66 -10.98 -1.78
N ARG A 94 -2.43 -11.50 -1.86
CA ARG A 94 -2.13 -12.77 -2.53
C ARG A 94 -2.74 -13.95 -1.79
N GLU A 95 -2.67 -13.99 -0.45
CA GLU A 95 -3.34 -15.02 0.35
C GLU A 95 -4.85 -15.03 0.08
N LEU A 96 -5.48 -13.85 0.04
CA LEU A 96 -6.93 -13.73 -0.18
C LEU A 96 -7.34 -14.05 -1.61
N THR A 97 -6.59 -13.57 -2.60
CA THR A 97 -6.94 -13.73 -4.02
C THR A 97 -6.52 -15.08 -4.58
N SER A 98 -5.42 -15.68 -4.13
CA SER A 98 -4.96 -17.01 -4.62
C SER A 98 -5.99 -18.12 -4.37
N LEU A 99 -6.71 -18.04 -3.25
CA LEU A 99 -7.82 -18.93 -2.91
C LEU A 99 -9.01 -18.78 -3.86
N THR A 100 -9.10 -17.65 -4.56
CA THR A 100 -10.18 -17.31 -5.48
C THR A 100 -9.78 -17.48 -6.94
N CYS A 101 -8.48 -17.40 -7.25
CA CYS A 101 -7.93 -17.48 -8.62
C CYS A 101 -7.78 -18.91 -9.15
N SER A 102 -7.74 -19.93 -8.30
CA SER A 102 -7.72 -21.33 -8.77
C SER A 102 -9.09 -21.83 -9.28
N VAL A 103 -10.12 -20.98 -9.21
CA VAL A 103 -11.53 -21.33 -9.54
C VAL A 103 -12.09 -20.52 -10.71
N THR A 104 -11.24 -20.14 -11.66
CA THR A 104 -11.67 -19.39 -12.85
C THR A 104 -11.30 -20.21 -14.07
N GLU A 105 -12.27 -20.90 -14.68
CA GLU A 105 -12.64 -20.55 -16.05
C GLU A 105 -14.15 -20.67 -16.36
N GLN A 106 -14.98 -21.27 -15.49
CA GLN A 106 -16.38 -21.58 -15.85
C GLN A 106 -17.44 -21.44 -14.75
N GLN A 107 -17.12 -20.84 -13.59
CA GLN A 107 -18.09 -20.79 -12.50
C GLN A 107 -18.55 -19.38 -12.10
N PRO A 108 -19.80 -19.22 -11.61
CA PRO A 108 -20.39 -17.94 -11.25
C PRO A 108 -19.64 -17.19 -10.13
N ARG A 109 -19.73 -15.86 -10.14
CA ARG A 109 -18.93 -14.91 -9.33
C ARG A 109 -19.06 -15.04 -7.79
N HIS A 110 -19.90 -15.96 -7.29
CA HIS A 110 -20.05 -16.27 -5.86
C HIS A 110 -19.10 -17.36 -5.33
N ILE A 111 -18.30 -18.00 -6.19
CA ILE A 111 -17.39 -19.08 -5.78
C ILE A 111 -16.09 -18.64 -5.10
N PRO A 112 -15.49 -17.48 -5.44
CA PRO A 112 -14.41 -16.87 -4.62
C PRO A 112 -14.75 -16.85 -3.12
N PHE A 113 -15.99 -16.51 -2.81
CA PHE A 113 -16.50 -16.50 -1.45
C PHE A 113 -16.64 -17.89 -0.82
N LEU A 114 -17.12 -18.90 -1.56
CA LEU A 114 -17.24 -20.26 -1.04
C LEU A 114 -15.88 -20.83 -0.61
N ALA A 115 -14.81 -20.50 -1.34
CA ALA A 115 -13.45 -20.89 -0.99
C ALA A 115 -12.98 -20.23 0.31
N LEU A 116 -13.23 -18.92 0.48
CA LEU A 116 -12.95 -18.19 1.72
C LEU A 116 -13.77 -18.73 2.91
N ARG A 117 -15.05 -19.05 2.70
CA ARG A 117 -15.95 -19.58 3.73
C ARG A 117 -15.52 -20.95 4.25
N VAL A 118 -15.10 -21.86 3.37
CA VAL A 118 -14.63 -23.20 3.78
C VAL A 118 -13.37 -23.09 4.63
N GLN A 119 -12.59 -22.02 4.46
CA GLN A 119 -11.37 -21.76 5.21
C GLN A 119 -11.54 -20.77 6.38
N HIS A 120 -12.76 -20.57 6.89
CA HIS A 120 -13.01 -19.60 7.97
C HIS A 120 -12.23 -19.86 9.27
N ASP A 121 -11.73 -21.09 9.48
CA ASP A 121 -10.85 -21.44 10.61
C ASP A 121 -9.34 -21.37 10.27
N ASN A 122 -8.98 -20.99 9.04
CA ASN A 122 -7.59 -20.86 8.62
C ASN A 122 -6.96 -19.61 9.26
N HIS A 123 -6.03 -19.82 10.19
CA HIS A 123 -5.32 -18.74 10.88
C HIS A 123 -4.63 -17.75 9.92
N ASN A 124 -4.02 -18.25 8.84
CA ASN A 124 -3.33 -17.40 7.86
C ASN A 124 -4.32 -16.52 7.10
N LEU A 125 -5.50 -17.05 6.78
CA LEU A 125 -6.57 -16.30 6.14
C LEU A 125 -7.07 -15.19 7.06
N ILE A 126 -7.41 -15.51 8.30
CA ILE A 126 -7.90 -14.54 9.28
C ILE A 126 -6.87 -13.44 9.50
N LYS A 127 -5.58 -13.80 9.62
CA LYS A 127 -4.48 -12.84 9.73
C LYS A 127 -4.38 -11.93 8.48
N ALA A 128 -4.48 -12.50 7.29
CA ALA A 128 -4.44 -11.73 6.04
C ALA A 128 -5.61 -10.74 5.93
N VAL A 129 -6.82 -11.15 6.30
CA VAL A 129 -8.01 -10.27 6.32
C VAL A 129 -7.81 -9.14 7.33
N CYS A 130 -7.36 -9.46 8.53
CA CYS A 130 -7.01 -8.50 9.56
C CYS A 130 -6.02 -7.44 9.05
N GLU A 131 -4.90 -7.87 8.47
CA GLU A 131 -3.86 -6.99 7.97
C GLU A 131 -4.39 -6.08 6.85
N LEU A 132 -5.23 -6.61 5.96
CA LEU A 132 -5.89 -5.82 4.92
C LEU A 132 -6.86 -4.80 5.54
N GLN A 133 -7.72 -5.21 6.47
CA GLN A 133 -8.69 -4.32 7.13
C GLN A 133 -8.02 -3.19 7.93
N LEU A 134 -6.91 -3.46 8.62
CA LEU A 134 -6.13 -2.42 9.31
C LEU A 134 -5.55 -1.39 8.34
N ARG A 135 -5.10 -1.84 7.16
CA ARG A 135 -4.58 -0.94 6.12
C ARG A 135 -5.68 -0.14 5.44
N LEU A 136 -6.84 -0.75 5.20
CA LEU A 136 -8.03 -0.05 4.71
C LEU A 136 -8.50 0.99 5.72
N ALA A 137 -8.49 0.68 7.02
CA ALA A 137 -8.80 1.64 8.07
C ALA A 137 -7.83 2.84 8.07
N ALA A 138 -6.52 2.57 7.91
CA ALA A 138 -5.51 3.61 7.82
C ALA A 138 -5.71 4.51 6.59
N LEU A 139 -6.03 3.93 5.43
CA LEU A 139 -6.38 4.66 4.20
C LEU A 139 -7.66 5.49 4.37
N ASP A 140 -8.71 4.90 4.94
CA ASP A 140 -9.99 5.57 5.14
C ASP A 140 -9.85 6.79 6.05
N HIS A 141 -9.07 6.62 7.13
CA HIS A 141 -8.71 7.70 8.03
C HIS A 141 -7.93 8.81 7.30
N HIS A 142 -6.93 8.45 6.48
CA HIS A 142 -6.18 9.42 5.67
C HIS A 142 -7.09 10.28 4.78
N PHE A 143 -8.00 9.65 4.05
CA PHE A 143 -8.94 10.37 3.19
C PHE A 143 -9.98 11.19 3.97
N SER A 144 -10.32 10.75 5.18
CA SER A 144 -11.26 11.47 6.06
C SER A 144 -10.63 12.71 6.69
N GLU A 145 -9.34 12.65 7.07
CA GLU A 145 -8.61 13.80 7.62
C GLU A 145 -8.25 14.82 6.53
N THR A 146 -8.01 14.36 5.31
CA THR A 146 -7.59 15.23 4.21
C THR A 146 -8.80 15.89 3.56
N SER A 147 -9.35 16.95 4.17
CA SER A 147 -10.57 17.64 3.71
C SER A 147 -10.52 18.20 2.27
N ALA A 148 -9.34 18.21 1.64
CA ALA A 148 -9.11 18.68 0.27
C ALA A 148 -8.75 17.56 -0.73
N GLY A 149 -8.63 16.30 -0.28
CA GLY A 149 -8.03 15.20 -1.02
C GLY A 149 -9.05 14.31 -1.72
N GLN A 150 -9.16 14.47 -3.04
CA GLN A 150 -9.85 13.51 -3.90
C GLN A 150 -8.98 12.27 -4.18
N PHE A 151 -7.66 12.46 -4.13
CA PHE A 151 -6.59 11.50 -4.39
C PHE A 151 -5.59 11.49 -3.22
N LEU A 152 -4.69 10.51 -3.18
CA LEU A 152 -3.78 10.28 -2.05
C LEU A 152 -2.91 11.49 -1.70
N LEU A 153 -2.49 12.26 -2.71
CA LEU A 153 -1.66 13.47 -2.56
C LEU A 153 -2.45 14.78 -2.76
N GLY A 154 -3.79 14.74 -2.69
CA GLY A 154 -4.63 15.94 -2.78
C GLY A 154 -5.61 15.87 -3.95
N LYS A 155 -5.51 16.79 -4.93
CA LYS A 155 -6.51 16.95 -6.00
C LYS A 155 -6.10 16.38 -7.37
N ARG A 156 -4.90 15.81 -7.48
CA ARG A 156 -4.37 15.29 -8.74
C ARG A 156 -4.17 13.79 -8.64
N LEU A 157 -4.49 13.08 -9.71
CA LEU A 157 -4.11 11.68 -9.88
C LEU A 157 -2.57 11.60 -9.93
N THR A 158 -2.00 10.67 -9.16
CA THR A 158 -0.56 10.39 -9.16
C THR A 158 -0.31 8.90 -9.32
N LEU A 159 0.96 8.51 -9.50
CA LEU A 159 1.36 7.11 -9.52
C LEU A 159 0.97 6.37 -8.24
N ALA A 160 0.89 7.06 -7.10
CA ALA A 160 0.42 6.49 -5.84
C ALA A 160 -1.03 5.98 -5.96
N ASP A 161 -1.89 6.76 -6.63
CA ASP A 161 -3.30 6.38 -6.83
C ASP A 161 -3.41 5.20 -7.78
N ILE A 162 -2.68 5.23 -8.91
CA ILE A 162 -2.64 4.15 -9.89
C ILE A 162 -2.20 2.84 -9.22
N GLY A 163 -1.09 2.89 -8.47
CA GLY A 163 -0.57 1.74 -7.74
C GLY A 163 -1.55 1.22 -6.69
N GLY A 164 -2.22 2.13 -5.97
CA GLY A 164 -3.22 1.78 -4.97
C GLY A 164 -4.46 1.12 -5.56
N VAL A 165 -5.01 1.66 -6.64
CA VAL A 165 -6.19 1.09 -7.32
C VAL A 165 -5.84 -0.29 -7.85
N CYS A 166 -4.71 -0.45 -8.54
CA CYS A 166 -4.29 -1.74 -9.07
C CYS A 166 -4.05 -2.78 -7.97
N ALA A 167 -3.55 -2.36 -6.79
CA ALA A 167 -3.36 -3.24 -5.65
C ALA A 167 -4.70 -3.71 -5.05
N LEU A 168 -5.70 -2.82 -4.96
CA LEU A 168 -6.92 -3.08 -4.20
C LEU A 168 -8.09 -3.58 -5.05
N LEU A 169 -8.11 -3.34 -6.36
CA LEU A 169 -9.28 -3.60 -7.19
C LEU A 169 -9.74 -5.06 -7.13
N ASP A 170 -8.83 -6.03 -7.27
CA ASP A 170 -9.17 -7.44 -7.19
C ASP A 170 -9.70 -7.84 -5.80
N ALA A 171 -9.23 -7.21 -4.72
CA ALA A 171 -9.79 -7.45 -3.40
C ALA A 171 -11.25 -6.97 -3.31
N PHE A 172 -11.56 -5.78 -3.84
CA PHE A 172 -12.93 -5.26 -3.89
C PHE A 172 -13.84 -6.12 -4.79
N ARG A 173 -13.31 -6.67 -5.87
CA ARG A 173 -14.05 -7.52 -6.82
C ARG A 173 -14.29 -8.93 -6.31
N LEU A 174 -13.39 -9.48 -5.50
CA LEU A 174 -13.37 -10.91 -5.20
C LEU A 174 -13.60 -11.23 -3.71
N VAL A 175 -13.10 -10.41 -2.78
CA VAL A 175 -12.97 -10.81 -1.37
C VAL A 175 -13.60 -9.85 -0.35
N LEU A 176 -13.92 -8.61 -0.71
CA LEU A 176 -14.48 -7.62 0.20
C LEU A 176 -16.00 -7.45 -0.01
N PRO A 177 -16.84 -8.12 0.81
CA PRO A 177 -18.29 -8.01 0.68
C PRO A 177 -18.82 -6.61 1.04
N ALA A 178 -20.11 -6.39 0.81
CA ALA A 178 -20.75 -5.10 1.00
C ALA A 178 -20.62 -4.60 2.45
N THR A 179 -20.86 -5.43 3.47
CA THR A 179 -20.71 -5.02 4.88
C THR A 179 -19.29 -4.54 5.19
N THR A 180 -18.27 -5.19 4.62
CA THR A 180 -16.87 -4.83 4.83
C THR A 180 -16.52 -3.53 4.10
N ARG A 181 -16.89 -3.39 2.82
CA ARG A 181 -16.62 -2.18 2.04
C ARG A 181 -17.29 -0.95 2.65
N ASN A 182 -18.51 -1.09 3.17
CA ASN A 182 -19.24 -0.01 3.80
C ASN A 182 -18.60 0.54 5.10
N ARG A 183 -17.60 -0.17 5.67
CA ARG A 183 -16.80 0.35 6.79
C ARG A 183 -15.74 1.37 6.35
N TYR A 184 -15.44 1.44 5.06
CA TYR A 184 -14.39 2.30 4.50
C TYR A 184 -14.93 3.22 3.40
N PRO A 185 -15.90 4.10 3.73
CA PRO A 185 -16.60 4.91 2.74
C PRO A 185 -15.68 5.90 2.00
N ALA A 186 -14.63 6.41 2.65
CA ALA A 186 -13.70 7.35 2.02
C ALA A 186 -12.77 6.62 1.03
N VAL A 187 -12.36 5.39 1.35
CA VAL A 187 -11.64 4.52 0.40
C VAL A 187 -12.52 4.15 -0.79
N LEU A 188 -13.79 3.76 -0.54
CA LEU A 188 -14.71 3.40 -1.62
C LEU A 188 -14.93 4.58 -2.58
N ARG A 189 -15.18 5.78 -2.04
CA ARG A 189 -15.29 7.02 -2.82
C ARG A 189 -14.03 7.30 -3.65
N TRP A 190 -12.84 7.14 -3.06
CA TRP A 190 -11.57 7.33 -3.77
C TRP A 190 -11.42 6.33 -4.92
N LEU A 191 -11.73 5.05 -4.68
CA LEU A 191 -11.66 4.01 -5.70
C LEU A 191 -12.61 4.30 -6.88
N GLU A 192 -13.87 4.61 -6.59
CA GLU A 192 -14.88 4.99 -7.60
C GLU A 192 -14.46 6.23 -8.38
N THR A 193 -13.88 7.20 -7.69
CA THR A 193 -13.34 8.41 -8.31
C THR A 193 -12.21 8.09 -9.29
N CYS A 194 -11.26 7.24 -8.90
CA CYS A 194 -10.19 6.83 -9.81
C CYS A 194 -10.74 6.06 -11.02
N LEU A 195 -11.70 5.16 -10.81
CA LEU A 195 -12.35 4.39 -11.88
C LEU A 195 -13.17 5.28 -12.83
N ALA A 196 -13.57 6.48 -12.43
CA ALA A 196 -14.25 7.44 -13.29
C ALA A 196 -13.31 8.21 -14.22
N LEU A 197 -11.99 8.10 -14.03
CA LEU A 197 -11.01 8.80 -14.86
C LEU A 197 -10.81 8.08 -16.20
N PRO A 198 -10.87 8.79 -17.34
CA PRO A 198 -10.59 8.22 -18.65
C PRO A 198 -9.22 7.55 -18.74
N GLU A 199 -8.22 8.09 -18.03
CA GLU A 199 -6.86 7.55 -17.93
C GLU A 199 -6.85 6.11 -17.38
N LEU A 200 -7.85 5.73 -16.60
CA LEU A 200 -7.96 4.43 -15.94
C LEU A 200 -9.10 3.57 -16.50
N GLU A 201 -9.64 3.89 -17.66
CA GLU A 201 -10.73 3.15 -18.31
C GLU A 201 -10.41 1.66 -18.52
N LEU A 202 -9.14 1.33 -18.79
CA LEU A 202 -8.64 -0.05 -18.91
C LEU A 202 -8.88 -0.92 -17.66
N LEU A 203 -9.12 -0.30 -16.49
CA LEU A 203 -9.45 -1.00 -15.25
C LEU A 203 -10.94 -1.42 -15.18
N GLY A 204 -11.72 -1.10 -16.21
CA GLY A 204 -13.13 -1.42 -16.35
C GLY A 204 -14.06 -0.23 -16.14
N GLY A 205 -13.56 0.92 -15.70
CA GLY A 205 -14.38 2.09 -15.39
C GLY A 205 -15.34 1.88 -14.21
N VAL A 206 -16.16 2.88 -13.89
CA VAL A 206 -17.13 2.79 -12.78
C VAL A 206 -18.21 1.72 -13.04
N GLU A 207 -18.69 1.62 -14.28
CA GLU A 207 -19.79 0.71 -14.64
C GLU A 207 -19.32 -0.72 -14.96
N GLY A 208 -18.06 -0.91 -15.38
CA GLY A 208 -17.52 -2.23 -15.72
C GLY A 208 -16.91 -2.99 -14.54
N VAL A 209 -16.77 -2.35 -13.37
CA VAL A 209 -16.32 -3.01 -12.14
C VAL A 209 -17.52 -3.48 -11.34
N GLU A 210 -17.73 -4.80 -11.32
CA GLU A 210 -18.68 -5.44 -10.40
C GLU A 210 -17.94 -5.91 -9.13
N PHE A 211 -18.44 -5.50 -7.97
CA PHE A 211 -17.91 -5.91 -6.68
C PHE A 211 -18.54 -7.20 -6.16
N CYS A 212 -17.83 -7.95 -5.31
CA CYS A 212 -18.39 -9.17 -4.75
C CYS A 212 -19.57 -8.89 -3.80
N THR A 213 -20.50 -9.84 -3.77
CA THR A 213 -21.67 -9.88 -2.90
C THR A 213 -21.76 -11.27 -2.28
N TRP A 214 -22.02 -11.35 -0.97
CA TRP A 214 -22.19 -12.63 -0.28
C TRP A 214 -23.59 -12.67 0.37
N PRO A 215 -24.10 -13.86 0.71
CA PRO A 215 -25.30 -13.96 1.54
C PRO A 215 -25.09 -13.22 2.86
N LEU A 216 -26.06 -12.37 3.27
CA LEU A 216 -25.92 -11.52 4.45
C LEU A 216 -25.57 -12.29 5.73
N GLU A 217 -26.16 -13.47 5.91
CA GLU A 217 -25.87 -14.35 7.06
C GLU A 217 -24.40 -14.76 7.12
N ASP A 218 -23.80 -15.03 5.97
CA ASP A 218 -22.40 -15.41 5.87
C ASP A 218 -21.46 -14.20 6.06
N GLU A 219 -21.83 -13.02 5.52
CA GLU A 219 -21.07 -11.77 5.75
C GLU A 219 -20.96 -11.47 7.24
N LEU A 220 -22.07 -11.58 7.97
CA LEU A 220 -22.13 -11.31 9.41
C LEU A 220 -21.33 -12.35 10.21
N ALA A 221 -21.41 -13.63 9.86
CA ALA A 221 -20.65 -14.68 10.51
C ALA A 221 -19.13 -14.48 10.34
N PHE A 222 -18.71 -14.13 9.12
CA PHE A 222 -17.31 -13.82 8.81
C PHE A 222 -16.83 -12.58 9.56
N ASP A 223 -17.60 -11.48 9.52
CA ASP A 223 -17.26 -10.24 10.22
C ASP A 223 -17.12 -10.45 11.74
N THR A 224 -17.98 -11.28 12.33
CA THR A 224 -17.90 -11.63 13.76
C THR A 224 -16.55 -12.30 14.08
N ARG A 225 -16.11 -13.24 13.23
CA ARG A 225 -14.82 -13.93 13.42
C ARG A 225 -13.62 -13.02 13.27
N ILE A 226 -13.66 -12.12 12.30
CA ILE A 226 -12.60 -11.11 12.13
C ILE A 226 -12.56 -10.18 13.34
N ALA A 227 -13.71 -9.75 13.86
CA ALA A 227 -13.79 -8.91 15.06
C ALA A 227 -13.22 -9.62 16.30
N GLU A 228 -13.52 -10.90 16.48
CA GLU A 228 -12.95 -11.72 17.55
C GLU A 228 -11.41 -11.82 17.43
N ALA A 229 -10.89 -12.05 16.22
CA ALA A 229 -9.45 -12.14 15.96
C ALA A 229 -8.71 -10.80 16.17
N LEU A 230 -9.32 -9.69 15.78
CA LEU A 230 -8.83 -8.34 16.05
C LEU A 230 -8.79 -8.07 17.56
N ALA A 231 -9.83 -8.46 18.30
CA ALA A 231 -9.91 -8.27 19.74
C ALA A 231 -8.91 -9.15 20.52
N SER A 232 -8.58 -10.35 20.01
CA SER A 232 -7.65 -11.28 20.66
C SER A 232 -6.17 -10.94 20.45
N SER A 233 -5.83 -9.73 19.97
CA SER A 233 -4.46 -9.26 19.71
C SER A 233 -3.65 -10.13 18.72
N SER A 234 -4.33 -10.86 17.83
CA SER A 234 -3.66 -11.64 16.77
C SER A 234 -3.16 -10.76 15.60
N CYS A 235 -3.63 -9.51 15.55
CA CYS A 235 -3.41 -8.57 14.47
C CYS A 235 -2.65 -7.34 15.03
N GLY A 236 -1.61 -6.90 14.32
CA GLY A 236 -0.74 -5.80 14.75
C GLY A 236 -1.47 -4.45 14.86
N PRO A 237 -0.79 -3.38 15.31
CA PRO A 237 -1.39 -2.05 15.35
C PRO A 237 -1.75 -1.55 13.94
N MET A 238 -2.69 -0.59 13.86
CA MET A 238 -2.99 0.10 12.61
C MET A 238 -1.70 0.71 12.03
N PRO A 239 -1.37 0.44 10.76
CA PRO A 239 -0.14 0.95 10.16
C PRO A 239 -0.21 2.47 9.99
N SER A 240 0.94 3.14 10.12
CA SER A 240 1.05 4.55 9.76
C SER A 240 0.89 4.73 8.25
N VAL A 241 0.19 5.79 7.86
CA VAL A 241 0.12 6.26 6.48
C VAL A 241 1.25 7.26 6.20
N PRO A 242 1.78 7.31 4.97
CA PRO A 242 2.72 8.35 4.58
C PRO A 242 2.12 9.76 4.71
N ARG A 243 2.84 10.70 5.33
CA ARG A 243 2.44 12.11 5.45
C ARG A 243 3.51 13.04 4.90
N ARG A 244 3.08 14.21 4.39
CA ARG A 244 3.98 15.27 3.94
C ARG A 244 4.81 15.76 5.14
N GLY A 245 6.14 15.70 5.03
CA GLY A 245 7.07 16.15 6.07
C GLY A 245 7.71 15.03 6.91
N ASP A 246 7.30 13.76 6.74
CA ASP A 246 7.88 12.62 7.48
C ASP A 246 9.38 12.39 7.17
N HIS A 247 9.91 13.00 6.09
CA HIS A 247 11.31 12.88 5.66
C HIS A 247 12.20 14.08 6.03
N VAL A 248 11.69 15.09 6.73
CA VAL A 248 12.51 16.19 7.26
C VAL A 248 13.05 15.81 8.64
N GLY A 249 14.10 14.97 8.65
CA GLY A 249 15.09 14.86 9.72
C GLY A 249 14.61 14.47 11.13
N ARG A 250 14.80 13.20 11.50
CA ARG A 250 15.15 12.85 12.89
C ARG A 250 16.31 11.86 12.91
N PRO A 251 17.51 12.25 13.37
CA PRO A 251 18.51 11.28 13.77
C PRO A 251 17.92 10.50 14.95
N THR A 252 17.84 9.17 14.81
CA THR A 252 17.53 8.28 15.92
C THR A 252 18.67 8.35 16.92
N ALA A 253 18.52 9.19 17.95
CA ALA A 253 19.29 9.06 19.17
C ALA A 253 18.77 7.80 19.89
N ASN A 254 19.51 6.71 19.78
CA ASN A 254 19.49 5.64 20.78
C ASN A 254 20.89 5.03 20.87
N GLY A 255 21.58 5.41 21.94
CA GLY A 255 22.82 4.82 22.42
C GLY A 255 22.78 4.91 23.93
N ASP A 256 21.96 4.04 24.53
CA ASP A 256 21.82 3.86 25.96
C ASP A 256 23.15 3.31 26.54
N ARG A 257 23.78 4.11 27.40
CA ARG A 257 24.68 3.62 28.46
C ARG A 257 24.44 4.44 29.72
N SER A 258 23.58 3.90 30.57
CA SER A 258 23.53 4.24 31.99
C SER A 258 24.93 4.11 32.63
N PRO A 259 25.43 5.11 33.38
CA PRO A 259 26.62 4.95 34.20
C PRO A 259 26.27 4.48 35.62
N HIS A 260 26.97 3.45 36.08
CA HIS A 260 26.98 2.97 37.47
C HIS A 260 27.42 4.07 38.46
N PRO A 261 26.94 4.06 39.72
CA PRO A 261 27.38 5.00 40.74
C PRO A 261 28.70 4.53 41.39
N HIS A 262 29.72 5.40 41.38
CA HIS A 262 30.91 5.25 42.23
C HIS A 262 30.81 6.17 43.45
N PRO A 263 31.29 5.74 44.64
CA PRO A 263 31.14 6.48 45.89
C PRO A 263 32.30 7.45 46.15
N GLY A 264 31.95 8.60 46.73
CA GLY A 264 32.68 9.29 47.80
C GLY A 264 34.13 9.75 47.56
N GLY A 265 34.30 11.06 47.32
CA GLY A 265 35.55 11.79 47.56
C GLY A 265 35.26 13.28 47.84
N PRO A 266 35.80 13.90 48.91
CA PRO A 266 35.42 15.24 49.37
C PRO A 266 36.15 16.38 48.64
N PRO A 267 35.69 17.64 48.78
CA PRO A 267 35.99 18.73 47.85
C PRO A 267 37.29 19.46 48.20
N GLN A 268 38.02 19.91 47.18
CA GLN A 268 39.07 20.91 47.33
C GLN A 268 38.68 22.22 46.63
N ALA A 269 38.59 23.25 47.46
CA ALA A 269 38.33 24.63 47.11
C ALA A 269 39.48 25.24 46.30
N ARG A 270 39.13 26.03 45.27
CA ARG A 270 39.99 27.10 44.75
C ARG A 270 39.12 28.30 44.34
N ASP A 271 39.29 29.36 45.09
CA ASP A 271 39.16 30.77 44.72
C ASP A 271 40.57 31.38 44.93
N PRO A 272 40.95 32.61 44.49
CA PRO A 272 40.12 33.71 43.97
C PRO A 272 40.76 34.55 42.82
N LYS A 273 40.09 35.69 42.50
CA LYS A 273 40.56 36.94 41.82
C LYS A 273 40.58 36.89 40.28
N SER A 274 40.16 37.92 39.52
CA SER A 274 39.59 39.26 39.78
C SER A 274 39.06 39.79 38.42
N PRO A 275 38.31 40.91 38.39
CA PRO A 275 37.49 41.37 37.26
C PRO A 275 38.18 42.44 36.40
N CYS A 276 37.69 42.67 35.17
CA CYS A 276 37.79 43.89 34.34
C CYS A 276 37.13 43.56 32.97
N VAL A 277 36.45 44.39 32.18
CA VAL A 277 36.05 45.81 32.16
C VAL A 277 34.99 45.89 31.03
N ALA A 278 33.98 46.76 31.17
CA ALA A 278 32.99 47.07 30.14
C ALA A 278 33.51 48.10 29.11
N PRO A 279 33.02 48.13 27.85
CA PRO A 279 33.19 49.27 26.95
C PRO A 279 32.00 50.24 27.01
N LEU A 280 32.32 51.54 26.92
CA LEU A 280 31.41 52.69 26.79
C LEU A 280 30.82 52.82 25.35
N PRO A 281 29.77 53.64 25.17
CA PRO A 281 28.80 53.51 24.09
C PRO A 281 29.07 54.38 22.85
N ASP A 282 28.43 53.99 21.75
CA ASP A 282 28.30 54.74 20.50
C ASP A 282 27.33 55.93 20.61
N SER A 283 27.53 56.87 19.68
CA SER A 283 26.93 58.21 19.57
C SER A 283 25.41 58.25 19.34
#